data_AF-A0A5M3VMX3-F1
#
_entry.id   AF-A0A5M3VMX3-F1
#
_cell.length_a   1.000
_cell.length_b   1.000
_cell.length_c   1.000
_cell.angle_alpha   90.00
_cell.angle_beta   90.00
_cell.angle_gamma   90.00
#
_symmetry.space_group_name_H-M   'P 1'
#
loop_
_entity.id
_entity.type
_entity.pdbx_description
1 polymer ?
#
loop_
_entity_poly.entity_id
_entity_poly.type
_entity_poly.pdbx_seq_one_letter_code
_entity_poly.pdbx_strand_id
1 'polypeptide(L)'
;MKSTTGQDLAGHPTQIVPFHATGATGATGATGATGEVATGPLTWAQQHMFALMEQLAPDTSSVNLRFTWALRTGVGAAEVFEALRELMEGFDALRTVYVPPPYGPGQRVLREGELEVPVVEAGPGAAATVAGELAAAMWAVPFDVCEEWPIRVALVTSGGAPRQLAVVASHLVLDQTGGHWLHYHLRGVLARPPAAVPGAEVVHRPLDEAEWEKSDAGRRHGERAVRWHAETFLAMPQTMLPRPAAAVEPPRYRYLQFDSPALAMAVAALSARHNVSAASVLFAGISAIAGHVSALDRSFLQLTVGNRIAPRTRFAVGMHTQDVPVCIDLSDISVSDLMVRAGTALTRAARFGAHPPGELAARRREIEYERGISFDLSCWLNYRRLGPPRPPNPGAIGPDTLERTLWRWLPGVDSSTSSYFVFADDAGDMLRLTMLLDSAVLPPEEALDWLRGVERLLAAATTAEIGTAEIGEHTGLAPARRDGDWRRTEGGWAHLPSVADLVRSVTGARSAEVTEHGGELIAHLINPDFADLRKVHAACVDALPGVRVAVAPHRYVIYADAPGPGANVLAEGTGRAVS
;
A
#
# COMPACT_ATOMS: atom_id res chain seq x y z
N MET A 1 -2.03 30.18 -6.10
CA MET A 1 -2.34 28.92 -5.39
C MET A 1 -3.01 29.27 -4.09
N LYS A 2 -4.01 28.49 -3.68
CA LYS A 2 -4.66 28.66 -2.38
C LYS A 2 -3.88 27.89 -1.31
N SER A 3 -3.92 28.38 -0.07
CA SER A 3 -3.61 27.57 1.12
C SER A 3 -4.95 27.24 1.77
N THR A 4 -5.49 26.06 1.51
CA THR A 4 -6.78 25.69 2.11
C THR A 4 -6.50 25.13 3.50
N THR A 5 -6.59 25.97 4.52
CA THR A 5 -6.58 25.50 5.90
C THR A 5 -8.00 25.08 6.29
N GLY A 6 -8.14 23.99 7.08
CA GLY A 6 -9.46 23.53 7.53
C GLY A 6 -10.21 24.65 8.28
N GLN A 7 -11.54 24.57 8.36
CA GLN A 7 -12.36 25.61 9.03
C GLN A 7 -11.88 25.94 10.46
N ASP A 8 -11.30 24.96 11.16
CA ASP A 8 -10.75 25.11 12.52
C ASP A 8 -9.52 26.04 12.61
N LEU A 9 -8.88 26.35 11.49
CA LEU A 9 -7.75 27.29 11.42
C LEU A 9 -8.19 28.70 11.04
N ALA A 10 -9.45 28.89 10.66
CA ALA A 10 -9.98 30.21 10.29
C ALA A 10 -10.00 31.14 11.52
N GLY A 11 -9.38 32.30 11.40
CA GLY A 11 -9.36 33.34 12.44
C GLY A 11 -8.12 33.37 13.34
N HIS A 12 -7.19 32.42 13.19
CA HIS A 12 -5.87 32.53 13.82
C HIS A 12 -4.98 33.56 13.10
N PRO A 13 -4.11 34.31 13.82
CA PRO A 13 -3.09 35.14 13.20
C PRO A 13 -2.28 34.32 12.21
N THR A 14 -2.15 34.79 10.97
CA THR A 14 -1.48 34.05 9.90
C THR A 14 -0.28 34.84 9.41
N GLN A 15 0.89 34.19 9.41
CA GLN A 15 2.08 34.71 8.77
C GLN A 15 2.09 34.33 7.30
N ILE A 16 2.31 35.32 6.43
CA ILE A 16 2.57 35.08 5.01
C ILE A 16 4.08 34.89 4.82
N VAL A 17 4.47 33.74 4.28
CA VAL A 17 5.86 33.43 3.92
C VAL A 17 5.97 33.44 2.39
N PRO A 18 6.32 34.59 1.77
CA PRO A 18 6.57 34.62 0.33
C PRO A 18 7.79 33.76 0.00
N PHE A 19 7.87 33.19 -1.19
CA PHE A 19 9.03 32.44 -1.66
C PHE A 19 9.23 32.66 -3.15
N HIS A 20 10.48 32.62 -3.61
CA HIS A 20 10.83 32.68 -5.02
C HIS A 20 12.03 31.79 -5.35
N ALA A 21 11.76 30.65 -5.97
CA ALA A 21 12.79 29.71 -6.38
C ALA A 21 13.61 30.25 -7.56
N THR A 22 14.87 30.56 -7.30
CA THR A 22 15.86 30.83 -8.35
C THR A 22 16.33 29.52 -8.95
N GLY A 23 15.97 29.23 -10.20
CA GLY A 23 16.34 27.98 -10.86
C GLY A 23 17.85 27.76 -10.83
N ALA A 24 18.31 26.72 -10.13
CA ALA A 24 19.69 26.26 -10.25
C ALA A 24 19.83 25.54 -11.60
N THR A 25 20.67 26.10 -12.48
CA THR A 25 21.15 25.45 -13.71
C THR A 25 21.90 24.17 -13.35
N GLY A 26 21.27 23.01 -13.54
CA GLY A 26 21.91 21.70 -13.49
C GLY A 26 22.35 21.26 -14.89
N ALA A 27 23.52 20.67 -14.98
CA ALA A 27 24.19 20.27 -16.22
C ALA A 27 23.41 19.18 -16.99
N THR A 28 22.52 19.58 -17.89
CA THR A 28 22.25 18.94 -19.19
C THR A 28 21.17 19.74 -19.94
N GLY A 29 21.60 20.72 -20.74
CA GLY A 29 20.97 21.05 -22.03
C GLY A 29 19.59 21.71 -22.09
N ALA A 30 18.81 21.85 -21.02
CA ALA A 30 17.54 22.59 -21.08
C ALA A 30 17.75 24.06 -20.67
N THR A 31 18.26 24.87 -21.60
CA THR A 31 18.24 26.33 -21.47
C THR A 31 16.82 26.85 -21.70
N GLY A 32 16.01 26.88 -20.64
CA GLY A 32 14.85 27.75 -20.55
C GLY A 32 15.27 29.10 -19.99
N ALA A 33 15.85 29.96 -20.83
CA ALA A 33 16.02 31.36 -20.50
C ALA A 33 14.68 32.07 -20.67
N THR A 34 13.89 32.15 -19.59
CA THR A 34 12.76 33.07 -19.30
C THR A 34 12.03 32.51 -18.08
N GLY A 35 11.22 33.32 -17.38
CA GLY A 35 10.48 32.94 -16.17
C GLY A 35 9.38 31.88 -16.37
N GLU A 36 9.56 30.90 -17.25
CA GLU A 36 8.57 29.87 -17.54
C GLU A 36 8.49 28.81 -16.43
N VAL A 37 7.25 28.40 -16.18
CA VAL A 37 6.87 27.34 -15.27
C VAL A 37 7.26 26.00 -15.90
N ALA A 38 8.02 25.17 -15.17
CA ALA A 38 8.47 23.89 -15.72
C ALA A 38 7.33 22.86 -15.70
N THR A 39 7.10 22.18 -16.81
CA THR A 39 6.03 21.17 -16.97
C THR A 39 6.57 19.87 -17.53
N GLY A 40 5.97 18.74 -17.14
CA GLY A 40 6.29 17.43 -17.68
C GLY A 40 5.23 16.39 -17.33
N PRO A 41 5.39 15.13 -17.77
CA PRO A 41 4.48 14.06 -17.39
C PRO A 41 4.62 13.75 -15.90
N LEU A 42 3.58 13.14 -15.31
CA LEU A 42 3.69 12.55 -13.99
C LEU A 42 4.75 11.44 -13.98
N THR A 43 5.53 11.36 -12.91
CA THR A 43 6.40 10.20 -12.66
C THR A 43 5.57 8.94 -12.45
N TRP A 44 6.14 7.75 -12.60
CA TRP A 44 5.44 6.49 -12.33
C TRP A 44 4.86 6.43 -10.91
N ALA A 45 5.58 6.93 -9.91
CA ALA A 45 5.10 6.99 -8.53
C ALA A 45 3.95 7.98 -8.34
N GLN A 46 3.98 9.13 -9.03
CA GLN A 46 2.85 10.08 -9.04
C GLN A 46 1.62 9.47 -9.73
N GLN A 47 1.80 8.76 -10.85
CA GLN A 47 0.72 8.06 -11.54
C GLN A 47 0.07 6.99 -10.63
N HIS A 48 0.89 6.21 -9.91
CA HIS A 48 0.41 5.21 -8.94
C HIS A 48 -0.46 5.85 -7.85
N MET A 49 0.02 6.92 -7.21
CA MET A 49 -0.75 7.60 -6.16
C MET A 49 -2.00 8.29 -6.71
N PHE A 50 -1.92 8.89 -7.90
CA PHE A 50 -3.07 9.52 -8.54
C PHE A 50 -4.19 8.50 -8.78
N ALA A 51 -3.88 7.31 -9.31
CA ALA A 51 -4.84 6.24 -9.50
C ALA A 51 -5.49 5.77 -8.18
N LEU A 52 -4.72 5.73 -7.08
CA LEU A 52 -5.28 5.45 -5.75
C LEU A 52 -6.22 6.56 -5.27
N MET A 53 -5.85 7.83 -5.48
CA MET A 53 -6.72 8.96 -5.14
C MET A 53 -8.04 8.92 -5.92
N GLU A 54 -8.02 8.54 -7.21
CA GLU A 54 -9.23 8.35 -8.02
C GLU A 54 -10.17 7.27 -7.43
N GLN A 55 -9.61 6.18 -6.88
CA GLN A 55 -10.40 5.13 -6.23
C GLN A 55 -11.03 5.56 -4.90
N LEU A 56 -10.41 6.51 -4.20
CA LEU A 56 -10.87 7.02 -2.91
C LEU A 56 -11.80 8.23 -3.02
N ALA A 57 -11.93 8.82 -4.22
CA ALA A 57 -12.72 10.02 -4.43
C ALA A 57 -14.19 9.84 -3.99
N PRO A 58 -14.81 10.86 -3.37
CA PRO A 58 -14.26 12.20 -3.11
C PRO A 58 -13.40 12.30 -1.85
N ASP A 59 -13.34 11.28 -0.99
CA ASP A 59 -12.60 11.33 0.28
C ASP A 59 -11.14 10.87 0.13
N THR A 60 -10.33 11.72 -0.50
CA THR A 60 -8.90 11.48 -0.67
C THR A 60 -8.06 11.92 0.54
N SER A 61 -8.69 12.36 1.63
CA SER A 61 -7.99 12.84 2.83
C SER A 61 -7.19 11.73 3.52
N SER A 62 -7.68 10.50 3.42
CA SER A 62 -7.11 9.30 4.04
C SER A 62 -5.66 9.00 3.62
N VAL A 63 -5.22 9.47 2.46
CA VAL A 63 -3.84 9.29 1.98
C VAL A 63 -2.91 10.44 2.35
N ASN A 64 -3.41 11.56 2.90
CA ASN A 64 -2.58 12.69 3.28
C ASN A 64 -1.48 12.27 4.28
N LEU A 65 -0.30 12.87 4.15
CA LEU A 65 0.78 12.70 5.09
C LEU A 65 0.67 13.72 6.22
N ARG A 66 0.92 13.28 7.45
CA ARG A 66 0.82 14.13 8.64
C ARG A 66 2.06 14.00 9.51
N PHE A 67 2.62 15.14 9.91
CA PHE A 67 3.82 15.24 10.73
C PHE A 67 3.65 16.29 11.84
N THR A 68 4.36 16.08 12.95
CA THR A 68 4.53 17.07 14.01
C THR A 68 5.99 17.12 14.42
N TRP A 69 6.60 18.31 14.39
CA TRP A 69 8.03 18.48 14.63
C TRP A 69 8.30 19.45 15.77
N ALA A 70 9.02 18.97 16.79
CA ALA A 70 9.39 19.77 17.94
C ALA A 70 10.54 20.72 17.60
N LEU A 71 10.36 21.99 17.95
CA LEU A 71 11.33 23.06 17.71
C LEU A 71 12.26 23.27 18.91
N ARG A 72 13.52 23.64 18.66
CA ARG A 72 14.51 23.86 19.71
C ARG A 72 14.15 25.08 20.57
N THR A 73 14.47 25.01 21.85
CA THR A 73 14.34 26.16 22.74
C THR A 73 15.20 27.32 22.23
N GLY A 74 14.64 28.54 22.25
CA GLY A 74 15.33 29.76 21.83
C GLY A 74 15.29 30.04 20.33
N VAL A 75 14.65 29.20 19.50
CA VAL A 75 14.39 29.55 18.10
C VAL A 75 13.35 30.68 18.02
N GLY A 76 13.60 31.67 17.18
CA GLY A 76 12.66 32.78 16.94
C GLY A 76 11.65 32.43 15.84
N ALA A 77 10.46 33.03 15.85
CA ALA A 77 9.46 32.80 14.81
C ALA A 77 9.98 33.16 13.41
N ALA A 78 10.74 34.26 13.29
CA ALA A 78 11.38 34.66 12.04
C ALA A 78 12.34 33.60 11.48
N GLU A 79 13.11 32.92 12.34
CA GLU A 79 14.02 31.85 11.94
C GLU A 79 13.25 30.63 11.43
N VAL A 80 12.10 30.32 12.05
CA VAL A 80 11.22 29.24 11.58
C VAL A 80 10.62 29.57 10.21
N PHE A 81 10.12 30.79 10.03
CA PHE A 81 9.54 31.21 8.74
C PHE A 81 10.58 31.24 7.63
N GLU A 82 11.82 31.63 7.93
CA GLU A 82 12.90 31.57 6.96
C GLU A 82 13.26 30.13 6.59
N ALA A 83 13.33 29.21 7.56
CA ALA A 83 13.54 27.80 7.27
C ALA A 83 12.41 27.20 6.40
N LEU A 84 11.16 27.63 6.58
CA LEU A 84 10.03 27.22 5.73
C LEU A 84 10.14 27.82 4.32
N ARG A 85 10.58 29.07 4.18
CA ARG A 85 10.88 29.70 2.88
C ARG A 85 11.95 28.89 2.14
N GLU A 86 13.07 28.61 2.80
CA GLU A 86 14.18 27.83 2.23
C GLU A 86 13.73 26.44 1.76
N LEU A 87 12.84 25.76 2.50
CA LEU A 87 12.24 24.51 2.06
C LEU A 87 11.41 24.68 0.77
N MET A 88 10.51 25.67 0.73
CA MET A 88 9.67 25.92 -0.44
C MET A 88 10.51 26.24 -1.67
N GLU A 89 11.56 27.05 -1.52
CA GLU A 89 12.46 27.42 -2.62
C GLU A 89 13.32 26.22 -3.06
N GLY A 90 13.82 25.44 -2.11
CA GLY A 90 14.77 24.36 -2.33
C GLY A 90 14.18 23.08 -2.94
N PHE A 91 12.89 22.78 -2.72
CA PHE A 91 12.30 21.49 -3.13
C PHE A 91 11.14 21.67 -4.11
N ASP A 92 11.38 21.29 -5.38
CA ASP A 92 10.36 21.34 -6.44
C ASP A 92 9.08 20.59 -6.06
N ALA A 93 9.19 19.45 -5.36
CA ALA A 93 8.04 18.68 -4.90
C ALA A 93 7.03 19.51 -4.09
N LEU A 94 7.49 20.48 -3.29
CA LEU A 94 6.61 21.36 -2.50
C LEU A 94 5.93 22.45 -3.32
N ARG A 95 6.31 22.60 -4.59
CA ARG A 95 5.75 23.56 -5.55
C ARG A 95 5.15 22.87 -6.78
N THR A 96 5.05 21.55 -6.77
CA THR A 96 4.47 20.75 -7.86
C THR A 96 2.96 20.64 -7.71
N VAL A 97 2.24 20.91 -8.79
CA VAL A 97 0.79 20.71 -8.91
C VAL A 97 0.44 19.83 -10.10
N TYR A 98 -0.71 19.15 -10.03
CA TYR A 98 -1.25 18.32 -11.09
C TYR A 98 -1.84 19.16 -12.23
N VAL A 99 -1.68 18.66 -13.45
CA VAL A 99 -2.29 19.21 -14.66
C VAL A 99 -3.32 18.20 -15.16
N PRO A 100 -4.63 18.51 -15.13
CA PRO A 100 -5.68 17.61 -15.60
C PRO A 100 -5.81 17.57 -17.14
N PRO A 101 -6.48 16.56 -17.71
CA PRO A 101 -6.88 16.54 -19.12
C PRO A 101 -7.70 17.79 -19.53
N PRO A 102 -7.65 18.23 -20.80
CA PRO A 102 -6.90 17.65 -21.93
C PRO A 102 -5.41 18.04 -21.96
N TYR A 103 -4.96 18.91 -21.05
CA TYR A 103 -3.58 19.40 -21.00
C TYR A 103 -2.62 18.46 -20.24
N GLY A 104 -3.16 17.44 -19.58
CA GLY A 104 -2.45 16.36 -18.89
C GLY A 104 -3.07 14.97 -19.16
N PRO A 105 -2.77 13.95 -18.34
CA PRO A 105 -2.18 14.04 -17.00
C PRO A 105 -0.71 14.47 -17.01
N GLY A 106 -0.37 15.47 -16.19
CA GLY A 106 0.99 15.98 -16.05
C GLY A 106 1.24 16.67 -14.72
N GLN A 107 2.45 17.19 -14.55
CA GLN A 107 2.85 18.01 -13.42
C GLN A 107 3.42 19.34 -13.87
N ARG A 108 3.26 20.34 -12.99
CA ARG A 108 3.75 21.71 -13.19
C ARG A 108 4.42 22.20 -11.91
N VAL A 109 5.64 22.71 -12.03
CA VAL A 109 6.45 23.21 -10.90
C VAL A 109 6.43 24.73 -10.88
N LEU A 110 5.70 25.31 -9.93
CA LEU A 110 5.52 26.77 -9.80
C LEU A 110 6.72 27.42 -9.15
N ARG A 111 7.17 28.60 -9.60
CA ARG A 111 8.45 29.20 -9.14
C ARG A 111 8.34 30.05 -7.89
N GLU A 112 7.22 30.73 -7.72
CA GLU A 112 7.01 31.71 -6.67
C GLU A 112 5.60 31.60 -6.11
N GLY A 113 5.41 32.16 -4.93
CA GLY A 113 4.14 32.12 -4.25
C GLY A 113 4.24 32.54 -2.80
N GLU A 114 3.14 32.34 -2.09
CA GLU A 114 3.01 32.66 -0.68
C GLU A 114 2.50 31.42 0.05
N LEU A 115 3.24 31.01 1.10
CA LEU A 115 2.82 29.99 2.04
C LEU A 115 2.17 30.68 3.24
N GLU A 116 0.91 30.37 3.50
CA GLU A 116 0.19 30.86 4.68
C GLU A 116 0.48 29.93 5.87
N VAL A 117 0.97 30.50 6.98
CA VAL A 117 1.31 29.76 8.20
C VAL A 117 0.54 30.33 9.39
N PRO A 118 -0.59 29.71 9.78
CA PRO A 118 -1.29 30.08 11.01
C PRO A 118 -0.39 29.91 12.23
N VAL A 119 -0.46 30.88 13.15
CA VAL A 119 0.25 30.89 14.42
C VAL A 119 -0.75 30.70 15.55
N VAL A 120 -0.62 29.60 16.27
CA VAL A 120 -1.56 29.18 17.32
C VAL A 120 -0.85 29.15 18.67
N GLU A 121 -1.32 29.98 19.61
CA GLU A 121 -0.80 30.01 20.97
C GLU A 121 -1.40 28.88 21.80
N ALA A 122 -0.55 27.99 22.30
CA ALA A 122 -0.92 26.90 23.18
C ALA A 122 -0.70 27.26 24.65
N GLY A 123 -1.59 26.77 25.52
CA GLY A 123 -1.40 26.84 26.96
C GLY A 123 -0.08 26.17 27.40
N PRO A 124 0.43 26.50 28.61
CA PRO A 124 1.66 25.90 29.12
C PRO A 124 1.62 24.37 29.08
N GLY A 125 2.62 23.75 28.45
CA GLY A 125 2.72 22.29 28.31
C GLY A 125 1.79 21.65 27.26
N ALA A 126 0.91 22.42 26.61
CA ALA A 126 -0.08 21.89 25.66
C ALA A 126 0.39 21.90 24.19
N ALA A 127 1.56 22.48 23.87
CA ALA A 127 1.99 22.73 22.50
C ALA A 127 2.02 21.48 21.61
N ALA A 128 2.46 20.32 22.13
CA ALA A 128 2.49 19.08 21.37
C ALA A 128 1.09 18.55 21.05
N THR A 129 0.17 18.63 22.02
CA THR A 129 -1.24 18.23 21.84
C THR A 129 -1.92 19.11 20.81
N VAL A 130 -1.79 20.44 20.94
CA VAL A 130 -2.34 21.41 19.98
C VAL A 130 -1.78 21.17 18.58
N ALA A 131 -0.47 20.92 18.43
CA ALA A 131 0.11 20.60 17.13
C ALA A 131 -0.49 19.32 16.52
N GLY A 132 -0.75 18.30 17.34
CA GLY A 132 -1.41 17.06 16.91
C GLY A 132 -2.85 17.28 16.44
N GLU A 133 -3.61 18.11 17.16
CA GLU A 133 -4.99 18.50 16.82
C GLU A 133 -5.05 19.30 15.51
N LEU A 134 -4.19 20.32 15.37
CA LEU A 134 -4.08 21.09 14.13
C LEU A 134 -3.68 20.23 12.94
N ALA A 135 -2.71 19.34 13.12
CA ALA A 135 -2.29 18.40 12.09
C ALA A 135 -3.43 17.44 11.72
N ALA A 136 -4.27 17.01 12.67
CA ALA A 136 -5.45 16.19 12.40
C ALA A 136 -6.51 16.95 11.60
N ALA A 137 -6.81 18.19 11.98
CA ALA A 137 -7.77 19.05 11.28
C ALA A 137 -7.33 19.33 9.84
N MET A 138 -6.05 19.67 9.63
CA MET A 138 -5.49 19.86 8.28
C MET A 138 -5.48 18.56 7.46
N TRP A 139 -5.25 17.41 8.10
CA TRP A 139 -5.19 16.11 7.43
C TRP A 139 -6.56 15.65 6.92
N ALA A 140 -7.62 15.94 7.66
CA ALA A 140 -8.99 15.55 7.33
C ALA A 140 -9.58 16.29 6.11
N VAL A 141 -8.90 17.30 5.57
CA VAL A 141 -9.34 18.04 4.39
C VAL A 141 -8.59 17.52 3.16
N PRO A 142 -9.27 17.02 2.11
CA PRO A 142 -8.64 16.67 0.84
C PRO A 142 -7.83 17.85 0.26
N PHE A 143 -6.73 17.57 -0.45
CA PHE A 143 -6.03 18.61 -1.23
C PHE A 143 -6.70 18.82 -2.58
N ASP A 144 -6.85 20.07 -3.00
CA ASP A 144 -7.02 20.37 -4.41
C ASP A 144 -5.65 20.32 -5.09
N VAL A 145 -5.29 19.17 -5.64
CA VAL A 145 -3.97 18.92 -6.23
C VAL A 145 -3.67 19.77 -7.47
N CYS A 146 -4.66 20.50 -8.01
CA CYS A 146 -4.48 21.41 -9.16
C CYS A 146 -4.18 22.84 -8.71
N GLU A 147 -4.86 23.31 -7.66
CA GLU A 147 -4.93 24.74 -7.29
C GLU A 147 -4.43 25.07 -5.87
N GLU A 148 -4.07 24.05 -5.08
CA GLU A 148 -3.50 24.18 -3.73
C GLU A 148 -2.00 23.87 -3.67
N TRP A 149 -1.26 24.53 -2.76
CA TRP A 149 0.08 24.05 -2.41
C TRP A 149 0.00 22.62 -1.84
N PRO A 150 0.92 21.72 -2.20
CA PRO A 150 0.89 20.35 -1.72
C PRO A 150 1.37 20.20 -0.26
N ILE A 151 1.40 21.29 0.51
CA ILE A 151 1.80 21.35 1.90
C ILE A 151 0.99 22.41 2.66
N ARG A 152 0.58 22.07 3.88
CA ARG A 152 -0.05 22.95 4.87
C ARG A 152 0.79 22.93 6.14
N VAL A 153 1.02 24.11 6.73
CA VAL A 153 1.88 24.26 7.92
C VAL A 153 1.21 25.17 8.93
N ALA A 154 1.26 24.80 10.21
CA ALA A 154 0.89 25.69 11.32
C ALA A 154 2.01 25.72 12.37
N LEU A 155 2.28 26.92 12.90
CA LEU A 155 3.25 27.15 13.96
C LEU A 155 2.53 27.20 15.31
N VAL A 156 2.93 26.35 16.25
CA VAL A 156 2.41 26.40 17.63
C VAL A 156 3.42 27.07 18.55
N THR A 157 2.97 28.10 19.24
CA THR A 157 3.75 28.88 20.22
C THR A 157 3.30 28.60 21.65
N SER A 158 4.14 28.91 22.64
CA SER A 158 3.77 28.91 24.05
C SER A 158 4.57 29.96 24.81
N GLY A 159 3.87 30.90 25.45
CA GLY A 159 4.43 32.16 25.93
C GLY A 159 4.98 33.01 24.78
N GLY A 160 4.38 32.93 23.58
CA GLY A 160 4.86 33.58 22.36
C GLY A 160 6.14 32.98 21.74
N ALA A 161 6.74 31.96 22.35
CA ALA A 161 7.92 31.27 21.82
C ALA A 161 7.51 30.06 20.95
N PRO A 162 8.10 29.86 19.76
CA PRO A 162 7.90 28.67 18.93
C PRO A 162 8.18 27.35 19.67
N ARG A 163 7.30 26.35 19.52
CA ARG A 163 7.45 25.04 20.16
C ARG A 163 7.25 23.85 19.21
N GLN A 164 6.30 23.93 18.29
CA GLN A 164 5.99 22.84 17.38
C GLN A 164 5.62 23.36 16.00
N LEU A 165 5.91 22.55 14.97
CA LEU A 165 5.30 22.67 13.65
C LEU A 165 4.32 21.51 13.45
N ALA A 166 3.09 21.84 13.05
CA ALA A 166 2.14 20.89 12.50
C ALA A 166 2.22 20.97 10.98
N VAL A 167 2.44 19.83 10.31
CA VAL A 167 2.64 19.79 8.85
C VAL A 167 1.79 18.68 8.24
N VAL A 168 1.07 19.01 7.17
CA VAL A 168 0.33 18.06 6.34
C VAL A 168 0.75 18.24 4.90
N ALA A 169 0.96 17.15 4.17
CA ALA A 169 1.38 17.19 2.78
C ALA A 169 0.58 16.22 1.91
N SER A 170 0.37 16.61 0.64
CA SER A 170 -0.26 15.76 -0.36
C SER A 170 0.64 14.58 -0.69
N HIS A 171 0.09 13.36 -0.59
CA HIS A 171 0.85 12.15 -0.89
C HIS A 171 1.14 12.01 -2.39
N LEU A 172 0.47 12.80 -3.25
CA LEU A 172 0.76 12.85 -4.68
C LEU A 172 2.21 13.26 -4.97
N VAL A 173 2.78 14.19 -4.18
CA VAL A 173 4.13 14.74 -4.45
C VAL A 173 5.16 14.38 -3.39
N LEU A 174 4.74 13.81 -2.27
CA LEU A 174 5.61 13.46 -1.16
C LEU A 174 5.24 12.06 -0.64
N ASP A 175 6.24 11.24 -0.34
CA ASP A 175 6.05 10.02 0.45
C ASP A 175 6.62 10.18 1.88
N GLN A 176 6.38 9.19 2.74
CA GLN A 176 6.88 9.19 4.12
C GLN A 176 8.40 9.40 4.20
N THR A 177 9.19 8.76 3.33
CA THR A 177 10.66 8.94 3.30
C THR A 177 11.03 10.35 2.86
N GLY A 178 10.33 10.94 1.89
CA GLY A 178 10.46 12.34 1.52
C GLY A 178 10.18 13.28 2.69
N GLY A 179 9.16 12.99 3.51
CA GLY A 179 8.88 13.71 4.75
C GLY A 179 10.02 13.65 5.78
N HIS A 180 10.72 12.52 5.89
CA HIS A 180 11.92 12.42 6.74
C HIS A 180 13.07 13.29 6.24
N TRP A 181 13.24 13.41 4.92
CA TRP A 181 14.24 14.31 4.34
C TRP A 181 13.84 15.77 4.51
N LEU A 182 12.56 16.14 4.40
CA LEU A 182 12.09 17.48 4.76
C LEU A 182 12.42 17.83 6.22
N HIS A 183 12.16 16.91 7.16
CA HIS A 183 12.57 17.07 8.55
C HIS A 183 14.09 17.25 8.69
N TYR A 184 14.90 16.52 7.92
CA TYR A 184 16.36 16.71 7.89
C TYR A 184 16.78 18.11 7.43
N HIS A 185 16.11 18.67 6.43
CA HIS A 185 16.42 20.02 5.94
C HIS A 185 16.02 21.13 6.93
N LEU A 186 15.11 20.85 7.88
CA LEU A 186 14.78 21.74 8.99
C LEU A 186 15.69 21.61 10.22
N ARG A 187 16.78 20.82 10.16
CA ARG A 187 17.65 20.53 11.32
C ARG A 187 18.11 21.76 12.11
N GLY A 188 18.24 22.93 11.49
CA GLY A 188 18.63 24.17 12.17
C GLY A 188 17.64 24.65 13.25
N VAL A 189 16.36 24.31 13.11
CA VAL A 189 15.28 24.79 14.01
C VAL A 189 14.71 23.69 14.92
N LEU A 190 15.13 22.43 14.75
CA LEU A 190 14.55 21.27 15.45
C LEU A 190 15.15 21.04 16.84
N ALA A 191 14.30 20.60 17.79
CA ALA A 191 14.70 20.25 19.15
C ALA A 191 15.66 19.06 19.21
N ARG A 192 15.50 18.11 18.29
CA ARG A 192 16.33 16.91 18.16
C ARG A 192 16.80 16.80 16.71
N PRO A 193 17.80 17.60 16.32
CA PRO A 193 18.25 17.63 14.94
C PRO A 193 18.80 16.26 14.53
N PRO A 194 18.46 15.76 13.32
CA PRO A 194 19.12 14.57 12.79
C PRO A 194 20.60 14.85 12.54
N ALA A 195 21.43 13.80 12.66
CA ALA A 195 22.86 13.90 12.36
C ALA A 195 23.08 14.24 10.88
N ALA A 196 24.07 15.08 10.59
CA ALA A 196 24.41 15.47 9.22
C ALA A 196 24.79 14.24 8.37
N VAL A 197 24.26 14.16 7.15
CA VAL A 197 24.50 13.08 6.20
C VAL A 197 25.18 13.64 4.95
N PRO A 198 26.40 13.19 4.61
CA PRO A 198 27.09 13.64 3.40
C PRO A 198 26.26 13.36 2.13
N GLY A 199 26.14 14.38 1.27
CA GLY A 199 25.40 14.29 0.00
C GLY A 199 23.89 14.49 0.10
N ALA A 200 23.31 14.56 1.31
CA ALA A 200 21.88 14.81 1.50
C ALA A 200 21.43 16.22 1.09
N GLU A 201 22.37 17.13 0.80
CA GLU A 201 22.08 18.48 0.31
C GLU A 201 21.87 18.54 -1.22
N VAL A 202 22.13 17.43 -1.94
CA VAL A 202 21.84 17.34 -3.37
C VAL A 202 20.34 17.17 -3.57
N VAL A 203 19.71 18.18 -4.20
CA VAL A 203 18.28 18.19 -4.49
C VAL A 203 17.99 17.38 -5.74
N HIS A 204 17.06 16.42 -5.63
CA HIS A 204 16.47 15.69 -6.74
C HIS A 204 15.15 16.34 -7.16
N ARG A 205 14.90 16.46 -8.47
CA ARG A 205 13.66 17.07 -9.00
C ARG A 205 12.72 16.02 -9.58
N PRO A 206 11.40 16.11 -9.35
CA PRO A 206 10.41 15.21 -9.96
C PRO A 206 10.45 15.18 -11.49
N LEU A 207 10.76 16.32 -12.14
CA LEU A 207 10.88 16.39 -13.59
C LEU A 207 12.12 15.66 -14.11
N ASP A 208 13.21 15.61 -13.36
CA ASP A 208 14.40 14.82 -13.73
C ASP A 208 14.10 13.32 -13.69
N GLU A 209 13.27 12.88 -12.74
CA GLU A 209 12.76 11.50 -12.69
C GLU A 209 11.91 11.19 -13.91
N ALA A 210 10.96 12.06 -14.24
CA ALA A 210 10.08 11.89 -15.41
C ALA A 210 10.88 11.82 -16.73
N GLU A 211 11.95 12.60 -16.88
CA GLU A 211 12.85 12.49 -18.04
C GLU A 211 13.65 11.18 -18.03
N TRP A 212 14.11 10.72 -16.87
CA TRP A 212 14.80 9.43 -16.76
C TRP A 212 13.88 8.26 -17.12
N GLU A 213 12.64 8.25 -16.65
CA GLU A 213 11.64 7.20 -16.93
C GLU A 213 11.37 7.06 -18.45
N LYS A 214 11.40 8.17 -19.20
CA LYS A 214 11.28 8.18 -20.67
C LYS A 214 12.55 7.78 -21.42
N SER A 215 13.71 7.89 -20.79
CA SER A 215 14.99 7.52 -21.42
C SER A 215 15.03 6.03 -21.80
N ASP A 216 15.94 5.64 -22.69
CA ASP A 216 16.14 4.22 -23.02
C ASP A 216 16.47 3.35 -21.80
N ALA A 217 17.11 3.91 -20.79
CA ALA A 217 17.40 3.20 -19.55
C ALA A 217 16.12 2.99 -18.70
N GLY A 218 15.29 4.03 -18.59
CA GLY A 218 13.99 3.98 -17.93
C GLY A 218 13.04 3.00 -18.60
N ARG A 219 12.83 3.11 -19.92
CA ARG A 219 11.97 2.19 -20.69
C ARG A 219 12.37 0.73 -20.53
N ARG A 220 13.67 0.40 -20.68
CA ARG A 220 14.18 -0.96 -20.44
C ARG A 220 14.03 -1.41 -18.99
N HIS A 221 14.06 -0.51 -18.03
CA HIS A 221 13.75 -0.84 -16.64
C HIS A 221 12.27 -1.19 -16.48
N GLY A 222 11.37 -0.35 -17.00
CA GLY A 222 9.93 -0.54 -16.98
C GLY A 222 9.49 -1.85 -17.61
N GLU A 223 9.96 -2.15 -18.83
CA GLU A 223 9.66 -3.41 -19.53
C GLU A 223 10.06 -4.66 -18.71
N ARG A 224 11.22 -4.61 -18.04
CA ARG A 224 11.66 -5.71 -17.17
C ARG A 224 10.82 -5.80 -15.90
N ALA A 225 10.44 -4.66 -15.33
CA ALA A 225 9.59 -4.63 -14.15
C ALA A 225 8.20 -5.21 -14.47
N VAL A 226 7.58 -4.80 -15.59
CA VAL A 226 6.28 -5.35 -16.05
C VAL A 226 6.37 -6.86 -16.27
N ARG A 227 7.43 -7.35 -16.94
CA ARG A 227 7.63 -8.79 -17.14
C ARG A 227 7.75 -9.55 -15.82
N TRP A 228 8.53 -9.01 -14.88
CA TRP A 228 8.73 -9.65 -13.59
C TRP A 228 7.45 -9.68 -12.76
N HIS A 229 6.69 -8.59 -12.72
CA HIS A 229 5.40 -8.56 -12.03
C HIS A 229 4.38 -9.49 -12.69
N ALA A 230 4.42 -9.64 -14.02
CA ALA A 230 3.59 -10.62 -14.73
C ALA A 230 3.88 -12.07 -14.27
N GLU A 231 5.15 -12.44 -14.10
CA GLU A 231 5.52 -13.75 -13.51
C GLU A 231 4.95 -13.91 -12.10
N THR A 232 4.99 -12.86 -11.28
CA THR A 232 4.39 -12.87 -9.94
C THR A 232 2.87 -13.05 -10.00
N PHE A 233 2.17 -12.31 -10.87
CA PHE A 233 0.72 -12.45 -11.05
C PHE A 233 0.31 -13.84 -11.53
N LEU A 234 1.10 -14.48 -12.41
CA LEU A 234 0.83 -15.85 -12.85
C LEU A 234 0.91 -16.85 -11.69
N ALA A 235 1.81 -16.65 -10.74
CA ALA A 235 1.98 -17.54 -9.58
C ALA A 235 1.00 -17.28 -8.43
N MET A 236 0.41 -16.08 -8.34
CA MET A 236 -0.43 -15.69 -7.21
C MET A 236 -1.80 -16.41 -7.19
N PRO A 237 -2.35 -16.73 -6.00
CA PRO A 237 -3.78 -17.00 -5.88
C PRO A 237 -4.57 -15.71 -6.15
N GLN A 238 -5.86 -15.83 -6.48
CA GLN A 238 -6.68 -14.65 -6.76
C GLN A 238 -6.87 -13.74 -5.53
N THR A 239 -6.92 -14.32 -4.34
CA THR A 239 -7.13 -13.61 -3.07
C THR A 239 -6.48 -14.37 -1.92
N MET A 240 -6.10 -13.64 -0.87
CA MET A 240 -5.71 -14.23 0.41
C MET A 240 -6.91 -14.53 1.33
N LEU A 241 -8.11 -14.05 1.00
CA LEU A 241 -9.34 -14.23 1.76
C LEU A 241 -10.45 -14.80 0.87
N PRO A 242 -10.36 -16.08 0.46
CA PRO A 242 -11.37 -16.75 -0.36
C PRO A 242 -12.61 -17.11 0.47
N ARG A 243 -13.39 -16.09 0.80
CA ARG A 243 -14.59 -16.16 1.65
C ARG A 243 -15.58 -15.05 1.22
N PRO A 244 -16.89 -15.28 1.35
CA PRO A 244 -17.88 -14.26 1.01
C PRO A 244 -17.81 -13.10 2.00
N ALA A 245 -18.15 -11.89 1.54
CA ALA A 245 -18.36 -10.77 2.44
C ALA A 245 -19.68 -10.94 3.21
N ALA A 246 -19.62 -10.75 4.53
CA ALA A 246 -20.76 -10.69 5.42
C ALA A 246 -21.30 -9.24 5.51
N ALA A 247 -22.59 -9.12 5.85
CA ALA A 247 -23.13 -7.83 6.28
C ALA A 247 -22.56 -7.46 7.65
N VAL A 248 -22.10 -6.22 7.80
CA VAL A 248 -21.50 -5.71 9.04
C VAL A 248 -22.03 -4.31 9.34
N GLU A 249 -22.14 -4.00 10.63
CA GLU A 249 -22.49 -2.67 11.09
C GLU A 249 -21.30 -1.71 10.94
N PRO A 250 -21.53 -0.43 10.56
CA PRO A 250 -20.49 0.58 10.56
C PRO A 250 -19.80 0.77 11.92
N PRO A 251 -18.50 1.13 11.95
CA PRO A 251 -17.61 1.26 10.81
C PRO A 251 -17.14 -0.10 10.28
N ARG A 252 -17.25 -0.28 8.95
CA ARG A 252 -16.88 -1.54 8.28
C ARG A 252 -15.39 -1.85 8.41
N TYR A 253 -14.53 -0.85 8.26
CA TYR A 253 -13.10 -1.04 8.35
C TYR A 253 -12.61 -0.68 9.75
N ARG A 254 -11.90 -1.61 10.39
CA ARG A 254 -11.46 -1.46 11.78
C ARG A 254 -9.95 -1.54 11.88
N TYR A 255 -9.40 -0.86 12.87
CA TYR A 255 -7.96 -0.85 13.15
C TYR A 255 -7.69 -1.58 14.46
N LEU A 256 -6.87 -2.62 14.41
CA LEU A 256 -6.35 -3.33 15.57
C LEU A 256 -4.89 -2.93 15.82
N GLN A 257 -4.62 -2.30 16.96
CA GLN A 257 -3.24 -2.07 17.41
C GLN A 257 -2.80 -3.24 18.29
N PHE A 258 -1.60 -3.77 18.03
CA PHE A 258 -1.00 -4.92 18.71
C PHE A 258 0.48 -4.63 19.01
N ASP A 259 0.80 -4.42 20.28
CA ASP A 259 2.12 -4.01 20.77
C ASP A 259 2.78 -5.20 21.48
N SER A 260 3.79 -5.80 20.86
CA SER A 260 4.38 -7.05 21.32
C SER A 260 5.90 -6.94 21.57
N PRO A 261 6.37 -7.16 22.81
CA PRO A 261 7.79 -7.33 23.08
C PRO A 261 8.32 -8.67 22.54
N ALA A 262 7.50 -9.73 22.53
CA ALA A 262 7.88 -11.03 22.00
C ALA A 262 8.20 -10.96 20.49
N LEU A 263 7.37 -10.27 19.71
CA LEU A 263 7.65 -10.02 18.29
C LEU A 263 8.92 -9.21 18.09
N ALA A 264 9.16 -8.17 18.88
CA ALA A 264 10.39 -7.39 18.79
C ALA A 264 11.64 -8.27 19.01
N MET A 265 11.60 -9.14 20.02
CA MET A 265 12.69 -10.07 20.33
C MET A 265 12.85 -11.14 19.24
N ALA A 266 11.75 -11.78 18.84
CA ALA A 266 11.75 -12.85 17.84
C ALA A 266 12.26 -12.36 16.49
N VAL A 267 11.75 -11.22 16.01
CA VAL A 267 12.16 -10.63 14.73
C VAL A 267 13.64 -10.28 14.75
N ALA A 268 14.17 -9.70 15.84
CA ALA A 268 15.59 -9.39 15.95
C ALA A 268 16.47 -10.66 15.95
N ALA A 269 16.09 -11.68 16.73
CA ALA A 269 16.80 -12.93 16.83
C ALA A 269 16.82 -13.71 15.50
N LEU A 270 15.67 -13.83 14.84
CA LEU A 270 15.53 -14.56 13.58
C LEU A 270 16.21 -13.81 12.42
N SER A 271 16.12 -12.49 12.39
CA SER A 271 16.83 -11.67 11.38
C SER A 271 18.34 -11.93 11.45
N ALA A 272 18.90 -11.95 12.66
CA ALA A 272 20.31 -12.22 12.88
C ALA A 272 20.68 -13.68 12.55
N ARG A 273 19.87 -14.65 13.00
CA ARG A 273 20.12 -16.09 12.79
C ARG A 273 20.11 -16.49 11.32
N HIS A 274 19.17 -15.96 10.55
CA HIS A 274 18.97 -16.34 9.14
C HIS A 274 19.56 -15.35 8.13
N ASN A 275 20.21 -14.28 8.62
CA ASN A 275 20.79 -13.22 7.78
C ASN A 275 19.78 -12.61 6.79
N VAL A 276 18.59 -12.29 7.30
CA VAL A 276 17.49 -11.66 6.54
C VAL A 276 17.04 -10.39 7.22
N SER A 277 16.29 -9.54 6.51
CA SER A 277 15.76 -8.32 7.09
C SER A 277 14.58 -8.61 8.05
N ALA A 278 14.34 -7.71 9.00
CA ALA A 278 13.17 -7.76 9.87
C ALA A 278 11.85 -7.76 9.09
N ALA A 279 11.79 -7.03 7.97
CA ALA A 279 10.64 -7.04 7.06
C ALA A 279 10.42 -8.44 6.45
N SER A 280 11.49 -9.17 6.13
CA SER A 280 11.42 -10.54 5.61
C SER A 280 10.88 -11.54 6.64
N VAL A 281 11.31 -11.41 7.91
CA VAL A 281 10.79 -12.25 9.01
C VAL A 281 9.29 -12.01 9.22
N LEU A 282 8.87 -10.74 9.28
CA LEU A 282 7.46 -10.38 9.44
C LEU A 282 6.62 -10.80 8.24
N PHE A 283 7.11 -10.59 7.02
CA PHE A 283 6.45 -11.03 5.81
C PHE A 283 6.22 -12.55 5.81
N ALA A 284 7.25 -13.32 6.19
CA ALA A 284 7.16 -14.77 6.28
C ALA A 284 6.15 -15.20 7.34
N GLY A 285 6.18 -14.61 8.54
CA GLY A 285 5.23 -14.91 9.60
C GLY A 285 3.78 -14.60 9.22
N ILE A 286 3.51 -13.42 8.67
CA ILE A 286 2.17 -13.02 8.22
C ILE A 286 1.70 -13.92 7.07
N SER A 287 2.57 -14.21 6.11
CA SER A 287 2.25 -15.09 4.98
C SER A 287 1.97 -16.53 5.41
N ALA A 288 2.71 -17.04 6.40
CA ALA A 288 2.51 -18.38 6.95
C ALA A 288 1.13 -18.49 7.62
N ILE A 289 0.76 -17.51 8.46
CA ILE A 289 -0.56 -17.48 9.10
C ILE A 289 -1.67 -17.31 8.06
N ALA A 290 -1.56 -16.32 7.16
CA ALA A 290 -2.58 -16.06 6.16
C ALA A 290 -2.76 -17.24 5.18
N GLY A 291 -1.68 -17.90 4.78
CA GLY A 291 -1.75 -19.10 3.95
C GLY A 291 -2.37 -20.29 4.68
N HIS A 292 -1.95 -20.55 5.92
CA HIS A 292 -2.48 -21.64 6.74
C HIS A 292 -3.99 -21.51 6.98
N VAL A 293 -4.44 -20.34 7.48
CA VAL A 293 -5.85 -20.10 7.77
C VAL A 293 -6.71 -20.09 6.52
N SER A 294 -6.18 -19.65 5.38
CA SER A 294 -6.91 -19.69 4.10
C SER A 294 -6.78 -21.03 3.39
N ALA A 295 -6.01 -21.98 3.94
CA ALA A 295 -5.60 -23.20 3.29
C ALA A 295 -5.08 -22.92 1.87
N LEU A 296 -4.05 -22.10 1.72
CA LEU A 296 -3.42 -21.76 0.44
C LEU A 296 -1.95 -22.18 0.46
N ASP A 297 -1.46 -22.68 -0.66
CA ASP A 297 -0.07 -23.14 -0.80
C ASP A 297 0.86 -22.00 -1.22
N ARG A 298 0.29 -20.84 -1.53
CA ARG A 298 1.00 -19.61 -1.88
C ARG A 298 0.38 -18.46 -1.12
N SER A 299 1.21 -17.56 -0.63
CA SER A 299 0.78 -16.30 -0.05
C SER A 299 1.33 -15.15 -0.87
N PHE A 300 0.55 -14.08 -0.99
CA PHE A 300 1.05 -12.82 -1.46
C PHE A 300 0.65 -11.68 -0.54
N LEU A 301 1.51 -10.65 -0.51
CA LEU A 301 1.20 -9.35 0.09
C LEU A 301 1.75 -8.28 -0.84
N GLN A 302 1.04 -7.17 -0.94
CA GLN A 302 1.57 -5.93 -1.48
C GLN A 302 2.61 -5.35 -0.51
N LEU A 303 3.76 -4.99 -1.06
CA LEU A 303 4.84 -4.31 -0.36
C LEU A 303 4.96 -2.88 -0.89
N THR A 304 5.01 -1.92 0.03
CA THR A 304 5.27 -0.51 -0.27
C THR A 304 6.78 -0.29 -0.43
N VAL A 305 7.25 -0.02 -1.65
CA VAL A 305 8.67 0.14 -1.97
C VAL A 305 8.99 1.60 -2.26
N GLY A 306 9.90 2.21 -1.49
CA GLY A 306 10.23 3.63 -1.62
C GLY A 306 11.14 4.01 -2.80
N ASN A 307 11.56 3.06 -3.64
CA ASN A 307 12.30 3.22 -4.91
C ASN A 307 13.55 4.13 -4.93
N ARG A 308 14.20 4.36 -3.79
CA ARG A 308 15.42 5.18 -3.68
C ARG A 308 16.72 4.36 -3.74
N ILE A 309 16.82 3.43 -4.68
CA ILE A 309 17.97 2.52 -4.81
C ILE A 309 19.16 3.21 -5.49
N ALA A 310 18.90 4.09 -6.46
CA ALA A 310 19.95 4.80 -7.18
C ALA A 310 20.57 5.91 -6.31
N PRO A 311 21.89 6.18 -6.44
CA PRO A 311 22.53 7.29 -5.73
C PRO A 311 21.83 8.64 -5.92
N ARG A 312 21.32 8.91 -7.13
CA ARG A 312 20.62 10.15 -7.48
C ARG A 312 19.31 10.38 -6.71
N THR A 313 18.64 9.32 -6.29
CA THR A 313 17.34 9.37 -5.59
C THR A 313 17.47 9.12 -4.09
N ARG A 314 18.65 8.75 -3.60
CA ARG A 314 18.87 8.25 -2.23
C ARG A 314 18.31 9.19 -1.15
N PHE A 315 18.43 10.49 -1.36
CA PHE A 315 18.02 11.55 -0.44
C PHE A 315 16.89 12.41 -1.01
N ALA A 316 16.20 11.92 -2.04
CA ALA A 316 15.17 12.68 -2.73
C ALA A 316 13.97 12.97 -1.84
N VAL A 317 13.64 14.25 -1.73
CA VAL A 317 12.35 14.77 -1.26
C VAL A 317 11.38 14.68 -2.43
N GLY A 318 10.39 13.80 -2.33
CA GLY A 318 9.41 13.60 -3.38
C GLY A 318 8.61 12.32 -3.19
N MET A 319 7.71 12.05 -4.14
CA MET A 319 6.94 10.82 -4.26
C MET A 319 7.72 9.81 -5.12
N HIS A 320 8.23 8.75 -4.49
CA HIS A 320 8.89 7.64 -5.20
C HIS A 320 8.24 6.28 -4.91
N THR A 321 7.39 6.22 -3.90
CA THR A 321 6.76 4.98 -3.46
C THR A 321 5.88 4.35 -4.54
N GLN A 322 6.03 3.04 -4.74
CA GLN A 322 5.04 2.24 -5.47
C GLN A 322 4.80 0.93 -4.71
N ASP A 323 3.59 0.42 -4.82
CA ASP A 323 3.24 -0.89 -4.25
C ASP A 323 3.48 -1.99 -5.27
N VAL A 324 4.03 -3.10 -4.81
CA VAL A 324 4.31 -4.27 -5.64
C VAL A 324 3.84 -5.55 -4.96
N PRO A 325 3.22 -6.48 -5.71
CA PRO A 325 2.92 -7.80 -5.17
C PRO A 325 4.22 -8.56 -4.91
N VAL A 326 4.27 -9.25 -3.78
CA VAL A 326 5.30 -10.23 -3.47
C VAL A 326 4.60 -11.54 -3.17
N CYS A 327 4.91 -12.58 -3.94
CA CYS A 327 4.36 -13.91 -3.76
C CYS A 327 5.44 -14.89 -3.29
N ILE A 328 5.11 -15.73 -2.32
CA ILE A 328 5.96 -16.85 -1.90
C ILE A 328 5.16 -18.15 -1.89
N ASP A 329 5.87 -19.24 -2.19
CA ASP A 329 5.38 -20.60 -2.06
C ASP A 329 5.54 -21.06 -0.60
N LEU A 330 4.51 -21.73 -0.06
CA LEU A 330 4.39 -22.19 1.33
C LEU A 330 4.49 -23.71 1.47
N SER A 331 4.50 -24.46 0.36
CA SER A 331 4.43 -25.92 0.39
C SER A 331 5.69 -26.56 0.94
N ASP A 332 5.48 -27.51 1.88
CA ASP A 332 6.45 -28.50 2.36
C ASP A 332 7.84 -27.96 2.72
N ILE A 333 7.88 -26.86 3.47
CA ILE A 333 9.11 -26.23 3.96
C ILE A 333 9.01 -25.83 5.42
N SER A 334 10.14 -25.44 6.01
CA SER A 334 10.15 -24.88 7.34
C SER A 334 9.86 -23.37 7.36
N VAL A 335 9.49 -22.86 8.53
CA VAL A 335 9.35 -21.44 8.81
C VAL A 335 10.69 -20.69 8.60
N SER A 336 11.82 -21.33 8.88
CA SER A 336 13.16 -20.79 8.58
C SER A 336 13.37 -20.62 7.07
N ASP A 337 13.01 -21.63 6.28
CA ASP A 337 13.09 -21.57 4.81
C ASP A 337 12.16 -20.50 4.23
N LEU A 338 10.96 -20.33 4.82
CA LEU A 338 10.04 -19.26 4.47
C LEU A 338 10.68 -17.88 4.64
N MET A 339 11.45 -17.65 5.71
CA MET A 339 12.13 -16.36 5.94
C MET A 339 13.19 -16.08 4.88
N VAL A 340 13.97 -17.08 4.49
CA VAL A 340 14.99 -16.95 3.43
C VAL A 340 14.34 -16.71 2.07
N ARG A 341 13.25 -17.43 1.78
CA ARG A 341 12.44 -17.26 0.56
C ARG A 341 11.82 -15.87 0.50
N ALA A 342 11.25 -15.40 1.61
CA ALA A 342 10.74 -14.04 1.75
C ALA A 342 11.85 -13.01 1.53
N GLY A 343 13.03 -13.18 2.12
CA GLY A 343 14.19 -12.30 1.88
C GLY A 343 14.55 -12.17 0.40
N THR A 344 14.58 -13.29 -0.31
CA THR A 344 14.83 -13.32 -1.76
C THR A 344 13.72 -12.62 -2.55
N ALA A 345 12.45 -12.93 -2.23
CA ALA A 345 11.29 -12.36 -2.92
C ALA A 345 11.19 -10.85 -2.70
N LEU A 346 11.36 -10.36 -1.47
CA LEU A 346 11.33 -8.93 -1.14
C LEU A 346 12.47 -8.18 -1.85
N THR A 347 13.68 -8.75 -1.89
CA THR A 347 14.82 -8.11 -2.57
C THR A 347 14.57 -7.98 -4.08
N ARG A 348 13.98 -9.02 -4.70
CA ARG A 348 13.60 -8.98 -6.12
C ARG A 348 12.48 -7.98 -6.39
N ALA A 349 11.46 -7.96 -5.54
CA ALA A 349 10.36 -7.01 -5.63
C ALA A 349 10.86 -5.56 -5.52
N ALA A 350 11.74 -5.28 -4.55
CA ALA A 350 12.32 -3.95 -4.37
C ALA A 350 13.13 -3.50 -5.61
N ARG A 351 13.85 -4.42 -6.27
CA ARG A 351 14.62 -4.12 -7.48
C ARG A 351 13.74 -3.66 -8.66
N PHE A 352 12.51 -4.15 -8.75
CA PHE A 352 11.53 -3.83 -9.78
C PHE A 352 10.34 -3.04 -9.21
N GLY A 353 10.57 -2.34 -8.10
CA GLY A 353 9.57 -1.50 -7.44
C GLY A 353 9.09 -0.36 -8.33
N ALA A 354 10.02 0.31 -9.01
CA ALA A 354 9.73 1.35 -9.99
C ALA A 354 9.21 0.71 -11.30
N HIS A 355 8.00 1.05 -11.71
CA HIS A 355 7.38 0.46 -12.90
C HIS A 355 6.31 1.36 -13.51
N PRO A 356 6.06 1.31 -14.83
CA PRO A 356 4.97 2.04 -15.47
C PRO A 356 3.60 1.48 -15.05
N PRO A 357 2.77 2.21 -14.27
CA PRO A 357 1.53 1.65 -13.71
C PRO A 357 0.51 1.25 -14.78
N GLY A 358 0.40 2.03 -15.86
CA GLY A 358 -0.53 1.76 -16.97
C GLY A 358 -0.20 0.48 -17.73
N GLU A 359 1.08 0.26 -18.05
CA GLU A 359 1.53 -0.97 -18.73
C GLU A 359 1.36 -2.18 -17.81
N LEU A 360 1.66 -2.05 -16.51
CA LEU A 360 1.45 -3.13 -15.56
C LEU A 360 -0.03 -3.48 -15.40
N ALA A 361 -0.91 -2.47 -15.32
CA ALA A 361 -2.35 -2.67 -15.23
C ALA A 361 -2.92 -3.37 -16.48
N ALA A 362 -2.45 -2.98 -17.68
CA ALA A 362 -2.83 -3.65 -18.93
C ALA A 362 -2.38 -5.12 -18.93
N ARG A 363 -1.11 -5.38 -18.57
CA ARG A 363 -0.59 -6.76 -18.52
C ARG A 363 -1.28 -7.61 -17.46
N ARG A 364 -1.64 -7.02 -16.31
CA ARG A 364 -2.46 -7.69 -15.29
C ARG A 364 -3.83 -8.06 -15.85
N ARG A 365 -4.49 -7.15 -16.58
CA ARG A 365 -5.82 -7.40 -17.16
C ARG A 365 -5.81 -8.55 -18.17
N GLU A 366 -4.77 -8.65 -18.98
CA GLU A 366 -4.55 -9.79 -19.88
C GLU A 366 -4.46 -11.10 -19.09
N ILE A 367 -3.66 -11.13 -18.01
CA ILE A 367 -3.52 -12.33 -17.16
C ILE A 367 -4.83 -12.69 -16.46
N GLU A 368 -5.58 -11.70 -15.95
CA GLU A 368 -6.91 -11.90 -15.36
C GLU A 368 -7.88 -12.55 -16.35
N TYR A 369 -7.88 -12.07 -17.59
CA TYR A 369 -8.68 -12.65 -18.67
C TYR A 369 -8.25 -14.08 -18.98
N GLU A 370 -6.95 -14.33 -19.22
CA GLU A 370 -6.42 -15.66 -19.53
C GLU A 370 -6.69 -16.67 -18.41
N ARG A 371 -6.50 -16.28 -17.15
CA ARG A 371 -6.73 -17.15 -15.98
C ARG A 371 -8.19 -17.25 -15.59
N GLY A 372 -9.05 -16.34 -16.04
CA GLY A 372 -10.45 -16.27 -15.62
C GLY A 372 -10.61 -15.87 -14.15
N ILE A 373 -9.78 -14.95 -13.64
CA ILE A 373 -9.82 -14.49 -12.25
C ILE A 373 -9.81 -12.96 -12.18
N SER A 374 -10.13 -12.40 -11.02
CA SER A 374 -9.79 -11.02 -10.68
C SER A 374 -8.87 -11.02 -9.47
N PHE A 375 -7.73 -10.34 -9.56
CA PHE A 375 -6.80 -10.27 -8.44
C PHE A 375 -7.33 -9.33 -7.35
N ASP A 376 -7.48 -9.86 -6.15
CA ASP A 376 -7.71 -9.10 -4.93
C ASP A 376 -6.38 -8.59 -4.36
N LEU A 377 -5.85 -7.51 -4.92
CA LEU A 377 -4.56 -6.93 -4.50
C LEU A 377 -4.63 -6.15 -3.17
N SER A 378 -5.61 -6.45 -2.31
CA SER A 378 -5.95 -5.64 -1.14
C SER A 378 -5.39 -6.17 0.20
N CYS A 379 -4.22 -6.80 0.15
CA CYS A 379 -3.52 -7.35 1.31
C CYS A 379 -2.10 -6.79 1.36
N TRP A 380 -1.74 -6.01 2.40
CA TRP A 380 -0.44 -5.32 2.46
C TRP A 380 0.35 -5.58 3.73
N LEU A 381 1.68 -5.47 3.59
CA LEU A 381 2.61 -5.22 4.68
C LEU A 381 3.40 -3.93 4.39
N ASN A 382 3.31 -2.95 5.29
CA ASN A 382 4.16 -1.76 5.27
C ASN A 382 5.04 -1.73 6.52
N TYR A 383 6.31 -2.10 6.33
CA TYR A 383 7.33 -2.05 7.37
C TYR A 383 7.95 -0.65 7.40
N ARG A 384 7.55 0.16 8.38
CA ARG A 384 7.88 1.60 8.46
C ARG A 384 9.00 1.93 9.43
N ARG A 385 9.70 0.93 9.96
CA ARG A 385 10.75 1.16 10.94
C ARG A 385 11.93 1.88 10.30
N LEU A 386 12.31 3.02 10.91
CA LEU A 386 13.46 3.81 10.54
C LEU A 386 14.54 3.67 11.60
N GLY A 387 15.79 3.56 11.17
CA GLY A 387 16.95 3.45 12.06
C GLY A 387 17.59 2.06 12.06
N PRO A 388 18.74 1.91 12.74
CA PRO A 388 19.53 0.70 12.71
C PRO A 388 18.75 -0.50 13.29
N PRO A 389 19.02 -1.74 12.84
CA PRO A 389 18.43 -2.94 13.43
C PRO A 389 18.59 -2.94 14.95
N ARG A 390 17.57 -3.41 15.68
CA ARG A 390 17.76 -3.63 17.11
C ARG A 390 18.77 -4.75 17.30
N PRO A 391 19.73 -4.62 18.24
CA PRO A 391 20.56 -5.75 18.60
C PRO A 391 19.65 -6.89 19.12
N PRO A 392 19.98 -8.15 18.84
CA PRO A 392 19.26 -9.28 19.43
C PRO A 392 19.26 -9.13 20.96
N ASN A 393 18.09 -9.24 21.58
CA ASN A 393 18.01 -9.37 23.03
C ASN A 393 18.23 -10.84 23.37
N PRO A 394 19.27 -11.22 24.13
CA PRO A 394 19.57 -12.61 24.47
C PRO A 394 18.55 -13.24 25.45
N GLY A 395 17.55 -12.49 25.92
CA GLY A 395 16.49 -13.03 26.77
C GLY A 395 15.67 -14.12 26.07
N ALA A 396 15.31 -15.17 26.82
CA ALA A 396 14.41 -16.21 26.34
C ALA A 396 12.99 -15.65 26.16
N ILE A 397 12.35 -15.94 25.03
CA ILE A 397 10.94 -15.60 24.81
C ILE A 397 10.10 -16.67 25.52
N GLY A 398 9.56 -16.34 26.69
CA GLY A 398 8.71 -17.22 27.49
C GLY A 398 7.26 -16.72 27.64
N PRO A 399 6.41 -17.47 28.36
CA PRO A 399 5.01 -17.08 28.64
C PRO A 399 4.89 -15.64 29.17
N ASP A 400 5.71 -15.27 30.15
CA ASP A 400 5.74 -13.92 30.73
C ASP A 400 6.00 -12.82 29.69
N THR A 401 6.74 -13.11 28.61
CA THR A 401 7.00 -12.14 27.54
C THR A 401 5.78 -11.99 26.63
N LEU A 402 5.08 -13.09 26.35
CA LEU A 402 3.84 -13.10 25.55
C LEU A 402 2.68 -12.43 26.30
N GLU A 403 2.60 -12.60 27.62
CA GLU A 403 1.57 -11.97 28.47
C GLU A 403 1.68 -10.44 28.53
N ARG A 404 2.86 -9.87 28.21
CA ARG A 404 3.08 -8.43 28.12
C ARG A 404 2.55 -7.80 26.83
N THR A 405 2.06 -8.60 25.89
CA THR A 405 1.53 -8.10 24.63
C THR A 405 0.19 -7.40 24.85
N LEU A 406 0.14 -6.14 24.44
CA LEU A 406 -1.01 -5.27 24.60
C LEU A 406 -1.74 -5.13 23.26
N TRP A 407 -3.06 -5.03 23.30
CA TRP A 407 -3.84 -4.76 22.10
C TRP A 407 -5.04 -3.88 22.40
N ARG A 408 -5.49 -3.14 21.40
CA ARG A 408 -6.70 -2.32 21.47
C ARG A 408 -7.28 -2.05 20.09
N TRP A 409 -8.59 -1.89 20.03
CA TRP A 409 -9.26 -1.34 18.87
C TRP A 409 -9.06 0.18 18.82
N LEU A 410 -8.72 0.68 17.64
CA LEU A 410 -8.72 2.11 17.33
C LEU A 410 -10.02 2.47 16.58
N PRO A 411 -10.38 3.77 16.48
CA PRO A 411 -11.51 4.20 15.67
C PRO A 411 -11.45 3.64 14.25
N GLY A 412 -12.57 3.12 13.76
CA GLY A 412 -12.70 2.60 12.40
C GLY A 412 -13.07 3.68 11.39
N VAL A 413 -13.15 3.30 10.12
CA VAL A 413 -13.56 4.14 8.99
C VAL A 413 -14.57 3.40 8.11
N ASP A 414 -15.38 4.14 7.36
CA ASP A 414 -16.39 3.57 6.46
C ASP A 414 -15.86 3.27 5.06
N SER A 415 -14.72 3.85 4.67
CA SER A 415 -14.11 3.69 3.36
C SER A 415 -12.65 3.24 3.46
N SER A 416 -12.32 2.21 2.69
CA SER A 416 -10.95 1.76 2.44
C SER A 416 -10.92 0.86 1.20
N THR A 417 -9.78 0.76 0.55
CA THR A 417 -9.53 -0.20 -0.52
C THR A 417 -8.97 -1.52 0.01
N SER A 418 -8.83 -1.67 1.34
CA SER A 418 -8.08 -2.78 1.94
C SER A 418 -8.93 -3.90 2.52
N SER A 419 -8.62 -5.16 2.16
CA SER A 419 -9.11 -6.32 2.93
C SER A 419 -8.33 -6.47 4.23
N TYR A 420 -6.99 -6.37 4.16
CA TYR A 420 -6.18 -6.04 5.34
C TYR A 420 -4.88 -5.31 5.00
N PHE A 421 -4.44 -4.43 5.92
CA PHE A 421 -3.17 -3.70 5.79
C PHE A 421 -2.46 -3.70 7.14
N VAL A 422 -1.31 -4.40 7.22
CA VAL A 422 -0.45 -4.42 8.40
C VAL A 422 0.64 -3.34 8.30
N PHE A 423 0.60 -2.37 9.22
CA PHE A 423 1.68 -1.41 9.46
C PHE A 423 2.56 -1.92 10.60
N ALA A 424 3.87 -2.00 10.39
CA ALA A 424 4.83 -2.39 11.42
C ALA A 424 5.72 -1.21 11.82
N ASP A 425 5.63 -0.81 13.08
CA ASP A 425 6.28 0.38 13.64
C ASP A 425 7.13 0.05 14.87
N ASP A 426 8.14 0.89 15.13
CA ASP A 426 8.91 0.86 16.37
C ASP A 426 8.07 1.44 17.53
N ALA A 427 7.95 0.70 18.63
CA ALA A 427 7.25 1.13 19.84
C ALA A 427 8.12 0.91 21.10
N GLY A 428 9.35 1.42 21.10
CA GLY A 428 10.23 1.37 22.27
C GLY A 428 10.92 0.02 22.41
N ASP A 429 10.57 -0.77 23.44
CA ASP A 429 11.02 -2.17 23.56
C ASP A 429 10.10 -3.14 22.79
N MET A 430 8.95 -2.68 22.30
CA MET A 430 7.96 -3.48 21.57
C MET A 430 8.02 -3.24 20.06
N LEU A 431 7.42 -4.17 19.31
CA LEU A 431 7.05 -3.98 17.91
C LEU A 431 5.53 -3.76 17.87
N ARG A 432 5.11 -2.65 17.27
CA ARG A 432 3.70 -2.35 17.06
C ARG A 432 3.28 -2.83 15.68
N LEU A 433 2.29 -3.71 15.63
CA LEU A 433 1.53 -4.02 14.42
C LEU A 433 0.19 -3.30 14.51
N THR A 434 -0.12 -2.46 13.53
CA THR A 434 -1.46 -1.91 13.36
C THR A 434 -2.08 -2.56 12.13
N MET A 435 -3.15 -3.31 12.30
CA MET A 435 -3.87 -3.98 11.20
C MET A 435 -5.16 -3.23 10.92
N LEU A 436 -5.24 -2.60 9.74
CA LEU A 436 -6.53 -2.26 9.14
C LEU A 436 -7.13 -3.56 8.59
N LEU A 437 -8.42 -3.78 8.81
CA LEU A 437 -9.15 -4.92 8.24
C LEU A 437 -10.55 -4.52 7.79
N ASP A 438 -11.01 -5.13 6.70
CA ASP A 438 -12.41 -5.14 6.30
C ASP A 438 -13.15 -6.20 7.11
N SER A 439 -13.97 -5.78 8.08
CA SER A 439 -14.69 -6.69 8.96
C SER A 439 -15.74 -7.55 8.24
N ALA A 440 -16.14 -7.16 7.02
CA ALA A 440 -17.03 -7.97 6.19
C ALA A 440 -16.36 -9.26 5.72
N VAL A 441 -15.04 -9.28 5.58
CA VAL A 441 -14.29 -10.46 5.11
C VAL A 441 -13.42 -11.06 6.21
N LEU A 442 -12.84 -10.26 7.10
CA LEU A 442 -12.04 -10.74 8.21
C LEU A 442 -12.70 -10.33 9.53
N PRO A 443 -13.39 -11.26 10.24
CA PRO A 443 -14.00 -10.95 11.53
C PRO A 443 -12.99 -10.36 12.53
N PRO A 444 -13.37 -9.35 13.33
CA PRO A 444 -12.47 -8.70 14.29
C PRO A 444 -11.75 -9.65 15.25
N GLU A 445 -12.43 -10.69 15.73
CA GLU A 445 -11.87 -11.73 16.60
C GLU A 445 -10.80 -12.56 15.89
N GLU A 446 -11.02 -12.92 14.62
CA GLU A 446 -10.03 -13.64 13.82
C GLU A 446 -8.76 -12.81 13.62
N ALA A 447 -8.89 -11.49 13.41
CA ALA A 447 -7.74 -10.61 13.22
C ALA A 447 -6.81 -10.60 14.44
N LEU A 448 -7.36 -10.61 15.66
CA LEU A 448 -6.56 -10.70 16.88
C LEU A 448 -5.86 -12.07 16.99
N ASP A 449 -6.58 -13.15 16.68
CA ASP A 449 -6.02 -14.50 16.69
C ASP A 449 -4.93 -14.68 15.62
N TRP A 450 -5.04 -14.01 14.47
CA TRP A 450 -4.00 -13.98 13.45
C TRP A 450 -2.72 -13.31 13.98
N LEU A 451 -2.81 -12.12 14.58
CA LEU A 451 -1.62 -11.42 15.10
C LEU A 451 -0.96 -12.19 16.26
N ARG A 452 -1.77 -12.82 17.13
CA ARG A 452 -1.28 -13.76 18.15
C ARG A 452 -0.63 -14.99 17.54
N GLY A 453 -1.20 -15.52 16.45
CA GLY A 453 -0.61 -16.62 15.68
C GLY A 453 0.76 -16.25 15.14
N VAL A 454 0.91 -15.06 14.54
CA VAL A 454 2.21 -14.56 14.05
C VAL A 454 3.22 -14.45 15.20
N GLU A 455 2.81 -13.87 16.33
CA GLU A 455 3.65 -13.77 17.53
C GLU A 455 4.13 -15.13 18.04
N ARG A 456 3.21 -16.08 18.25
CA ARG A 456 3.53 -17.42 18.75
C ARG A 456 4.41 -18.19 17.79
N LEU A 457 4.11 -18.14 16.49
CA LEU A 457 4.87 -18.82 15.45
C LEU A 457 6.32 -18.32 15.43
N LEU A 458 6.51 -17.00 15.37
CA LEU A 458 7.85 -16.41 15.33
C LEU A 458 8.60 -16.60 16.66
N ALA A 459 7.91 -16.53 17.80
CA ALA A 459 8.51 -16.84 19.09
C ALA A 459 8.99 -18.30 19.16
N ALA A 460 8.16 -19.27 18.77
CA ALA A 460 8.50 -20.68 18.79
C ALA A 460 9.65 -21.01 17.81
N ALA A 461 9.68 -20.37 16.64
CA ALA A 461 10.74 -20.52 15.64
C ALA A 461 12.12 -20.07 16.16
N THR A 462 12.19 -19.29 17.26
CA THR A 462 13.49 -18.94 17.86
C THR A 462 14.19 -20.14 18.50
N THR A 463 13.42 -21.15 18.95
CA THR A 463 13.92 -22.31 19.70
C THR A 463 13.68 -23.65 19.01
N ALA A 464 12.79 -23.71 18.03
CA ALA A 464 12.45 -24.94 17.31
C ALA A 464 12.43 -24.69 15.80
N GLU A 465 12.71 -25.74 15.02
CA GLU A 465 12.42 -25.75 13.59
C GLU A 465 10.97 -26.19 13.41
N ILE A 466 10.16 -25.39 12.72
CA ILE A 466 8.71 -25.62 12.56
C ILE A 466 8.41 -25.80 11.08
N GLY A 467 7.79 -26.90 10.69
CA GLY A 467 7.27 -27.12 9.35
C GLY A 467 5.98 -26.34 9.09
N THR A 468 5.70 -25.98 7.84
CA THR A 468 4.44 -25.29 7.50
C THR A 468 3.19 -26.11 7.81
N ALA A 469 3.29 -27.45 7.80
CA ALA A 469 2.22 -28.35 8.23
C ALA A 469 1.92 -28.28 9.75
N GLU A 470 2.89 -27.86 10.56
CA GLU A 470 2.81 -27.81 12.03
C GLU A 470 2.31 -26.44 12.54
N ILE A 471 2.06 -25.47 11.65
CA ILE A 471 1.64 -24.10 12.04
C ILE A 471 0.41 -24.12 12.96
N GLY A 472 -0.57 -24.99 12.68
CA GLY A 472 -1.78 -25.10 13.50
C GLY A 472 -1.49 -25.51 14.94
N GLU A 473 -0.54 -26.41 15.16
CA GLU A 473 -0.16 -26.92 16.48
C GLU A 473 0.52 -25.84 17.33
N HIS A 474 1.35 -25.01 16.71
CA HIS A 474 2.09 -23.93 17.38
C HIS A 474 1.26 -22.66 17.62
N THR A 475 0.20 -22.45 16.84
CA THR A 475 -0.57 -21.19 16.86
C THR A 475 -1.95 -21.36 17.48
N GLY A 476 -2.53 -22.56 17.40
CA GLY A 476 -3.93 -22.85 17.72
C GLY A 476 -4.91 -22.47 16.60
N LEU A 477 -4.41 -22.03 15.44
CA LEU A 477 -5.25 -21.64 14.31
C LEU A 477 -5.60 -22.85 13.44
N ALA A 478 -6.85 -22.94 13.03
CA ALA A 478 -7.33 -23.95 12.09
C ALA A 478 -7.52 -23.34 10.70
N PRO A 479 -7.28 -24.12 9.62
CA PRO A 479 -7.67 -23.72 8.28
C PRO A 479 -9.19 -23.50 8.16
N ALA A 480 -9.59 -22.56 7.30
CA ALA A 480 -10.99 -22.26 7.03
C ALA A 480 -11.73 -23.52 6.54
N ARG A 481 -12.88 -23.80 7.18
CA ARG A 481 -13.74 -24.92 6.80
C ARG A 481 -14.43 -24.61 5.47
N ARG A 482 -14.44 -25.60 4.58
CA ARG A 482 -15.11 -25.56 3.29
C ARG A 482 -15.91 -26.84 3.13
N ASP A 483 -17.14 -26.70 2.66
CA ASP A 483 -18.04 -27.82 2.41
C ASP A 483 -17.88 -28.36 0.98
N GLY A 484 -18.83 -29.19 0.56
CA GLY A 484 -18.86 -29.82 -0.77
C GLY A 484 -19.08 -28.87 -1.94
N ASP A 485 -19.33 -27.57 -1.70
CA ASP A 485 -19.57 -26.56 -2.74
C ASP A 485 -18.30 -25.81 -3.12
N TRP A 486 -17.19 -26.05 -2.43
CA TRP A 486 -15.90 -25.43 -2.72
C TRP A 486 -14.98 -26.34 -3.52
N ARG A 487 -14.31 -25.78 -4.53
CA ARG A 487 -13.29 -26.49 -5.31
C ARG A 487 -11.97 -25.73 -5.32
N ARG A 488 -10.88 -26.49 -5.24
CA ARG A 488 -9.52 -25.99 -5.46
C ARG A 488 -9.29 -25.90 -6.97
N THR A 489 -8.82 -24.76 -7.43
CA THR A 489 -8.40 -24.47 -8.80
C THR A 489 -6.95 -23.96 -8.78
N GLU A 490 -6.33 -23.80 -9.95
CA GLU A 490 -5.03 -23.13 -10.05
C GLU A 490 -5.10 -21.67 -9.54
N GLY A 491 -6.26 -21.01 -9.69
CA GLY A 491 -6.52 -19.65 -9.20
C GLY A 491 -6.74 -19.52 -7.69
N GLY A 492 -6.81 -20.64 -6.96
CA GLY A 492 -7.18 -20.67 -5.54
C GLY A 492 -8.52 -21.39 -5.32
N TRP A 493 -9.35 -20.87 -4.44
CA TRP A 493 -10.63 -21.50 -4.08
C TRP A 493 -11.81 -20.86 -4.83
N ALA A 494 -12.68 -21.70 -5.38
CA ALA A 494 -13.93 -21.28 -6.02
C ALA A 494 -15.13 -21.90 -5.31
N HIS A 495 -16.14 -21.08 -5.02
CA HIS A 495 -17.44 -21.49 -4.49
C HIS A 495 -18.42 -21.69 -5.65
N LEU A 496 -18.74 -22.95 -5.97
CA LEU A 496 -19.48 -23.31 -7.18
C LEU A 496 -20.84 -22.60 -7.32
N PRO A 497 -21.66 -22.44 -6.26
CA PRO A 497 -22.90 -21.68 -6.35
C PRO A 497 -22.66 -20.21 -6.74
N SER A 498 -21.63 -19.56 -6.18
CA SER A 498 -21.29 -18.19 -6.55
C SER A 498 -20.78 -18.06 -7.98
N VAL A 499 -20.06 -19.06 -8.49
CA VAL A 499 -19.67 -19.11 -9.91
C VAL A 499 -20.91 -19.26 -10.79
N ALA A 500 -21.82 -20.18 -10.46
CA ALA A 500 -23.04 -20.41 -11.21
C ALA A 500 -23.94 -19.17 -11.24
N ASP A 501 -24.12 -18.49 -10.09
CA ASP A 501 -24.88 -17.26 -9.98
C ASP A 501 -24.28 -16.12 -10.81
N LEU A 502 -22.95 -15.95 -10.77
CA LEU A 502 -22.25 -14.96 -11.58
C LEU A 502 -22.47 -15.24 -13.07
N VAL A 503 -22.24 -16.47 -13.52
CA VAL A 503 -22.40 -16.84 -14.94
C VAL A 503 -23.85 -16.66 -15.39
N ARG A 504 -24.83 -17.09 -14.58
CA ARG A 504 -26.26 -16.87 -14.87
C ARG A 504 -26.58 -15.39 -15.01
N SER A 505 -26.10 -14.57 -14.07
CA SER A 505 -26.37 -13.13 -14.03
C SER A 505 -25.83 -12.40 -15.26
N VAL A 506 -24.64 -12.75 -15.74
CA VAL A 506 -23.99 -12.02 -16.86
C VAL A 506 -24.42 -12.51 -18.24
N THR A 507 -25.01 -13.72 -18.32
CA THR A 507 -25.44 -14.33 -19.60
C THR A 507 -26.95 -14.29 -19.82
N GLY A 508 -27.74 -13.99 -18.78
CA GLY A 508 -29.20 -14.09 -18.84
C GLY A 508 -29.73 -15.52 -18.97
N ALA A 509 -28.88 -16.53 -18.79
CA ALA A 509 -29.25 -17.94 -18.95
C ALA A 509 -30.42 -18.31 -18.03
N ARG A 510 -31.36 -19.11 -18.56
CA ARG A 510 -32.47 -19.68 -17.77
C ARG A 510 -31.93 -20.53 -16.62
N SER A 511 -30.86 -21.27 -16.86
CA SER A 511 -30.09 -21.94 -15.82
C SER A 511 -28.59 -21.92 -16.14
N ALA A 512 -27.79 -21.93 -15.08
CA ALA A 512 -26.36 -22.16 -15.15
C ALA A 512 -25.99 -23.15 -14.04
N GLU A 513 -25.36 -24.26 -14.40
CA GLU A 513 -24.80 -25.23 -13.46
C GLU A 513 -23.28 -25.29 -13.67
N VAL A 514 -22.52 -25.43 -12.59
CA VAL A 514 -21.06 -25.49 -12.65
C VAL A 514 -20.59 -26.77 -11.99
N THR A 515 -19.85 -27.57 -12.75
CA THR A 515 -19.23 -28.82 -12.29
C THR A 515 -17.72 -28.73 -12.38
N GLU A 516 -17.02 -29.53 -11.59
CA GLU A 516 -15.57 -29.67 -11.67
C GLU A 516 -15.20 -31.03 -12.25
N HIS A 517 -14.26 -31.02 -13.21
CA HIS A 517 -13.70 -32.23 -13.80
C HIS A 517 -12.20 -32.04 -14.07
N GLY A 518 -11.35 -32.81 -13.38
CA GLY A 518 -9.91 -32.81 -13.62
C GLY A 518 -9.22 -31.48 -13.27
N GLY A 519 -9.76 -30.74 -12.31
CA GLY A 519 -9.30 -29.40 -11.90
C GLY A 519 -9.94 -28.26 -12.71
N GLU A 520 -10.71 -28.56 -13.75
CA GLU A 520 -11.39 -27.56 -14.58
C GLU A 520 -12.85 -27.37 -14.16
N LEU A 521 -13.26 -26.10 -14.07
CA LEU A 521 -14.67 -25.74 -13.90
C LEU A 521 -15.37 -25.64 -15.26
N ILE A 522 -16.46 -26.38 -15.42
CA ILE A 522 -17.29 -26.42 -16.63
C ILE A 522 -18.66 -25.82 -16.29
N ALA A 523 -19.05 -24.76 -17.00
CA ALA A 523 -20.38 -24.17 -16.89
C ALA A 523 -21.32 -24.68 -17.99
N HIS A 524 -22.45 -25.24 -17.57
CA HIS A 524 -23.53 -25.74 -18.40
C HIS A 524 -24.66 -24.72 -18.41
N LEU A 525 -24.91 -24.09 -19.56
CA LEU A 525 -25.85 -22.98 -19.71
C LEU A 525 -27.04 -23.41 -20.55
N ILE A 526 -28.24 -23.03 -20.13
CA ILE A 526 -29.47 -23.27 -20.89
C ILE A 526 -30.09 -21.96 -21.32
N ASN A 527 -30.28 -21.80 -22.64
CA ASN A 527 -30.91 -20.63 -23.25
C ASN A 527 -30.36 -19.26 -22.74
N PRO A 528 -29.05 -18.99 -22.88
CA PRO A 528 -28.49 -17.66 -22.60
C PRO A 528 -28.90 -16.64 -23.67
N ASP A 529 -28.82 -15.36 -23.34
CA ASP A 529 -29.13 -14.24 -24.25
C ASP A 529 -28.20 -14.22 -25.48
N PHE A 530 -27.00 -14.80 -25.37
CA PHE A 530 -26.03 -14.95 -26.45
C PHE A 530 -25.22 -16.24 -26.32
N ALA A 531 -24.86 -16.82 -27.47
CA ALA A 531 -24.09 -18.07 -27.56
C ALA A 531 -22.60 -17.89 -27.91
N ASP A 532 -22.14 -16.64 -28.08
CA ASP A 532 -20.73 -16.34 -28.35
C ASP A 532 -19.89 -16.55 -27.08
N LEU A 533 -19.12 -17.64 -27.06
CA LEU A 533 -18.32 -18.04 -25.90
C LEU A 533 -17.28 -16.99 -25.50
N ARG A 534 -16.76 -16.19 -26.44
CA ARG A 534 -15.82 -15.12 -26.10
C ARG A 534 -16.51 -14.02 -25.32
N LYS A 535 -17.73 -13.67 -25.72
CA LYS A 535 -18.57 -12.72 -24.96
C LYS A 535 -18.95 -13.26 -23.60
N VAL A 536 -19.26 -14.56 -23.50
CA VAL A 536 -19.58 -15.20 -22.21
C VAL A 536 -18.38 -15.12 -21.27
N HIS A 537 -17.20 -15.51 -21.73
CA HIS A 537 -16.00 -15.47 -20.91
C HIS A 537 -15.62 -14.04 -20.50
N ALA A 538 -15.64 -13.09 -21.43
CA ALA A 538 -15.37 -11.68 -21.15
C ALA A 538 -16.35 -11.12 -20.09
N ALA A 539 -17.65 -11.37 -20.25
CA ALA A 539 -18.67 -10.91 -19.32
C ALA A 539 -18.49 -11.50 -17.92
N CYS A 540 -18.08 -12.77 -17.81
CA CYS A 540 -17.73 -13.37 -16.53
C CYS A 540 -16.54 -12.65 -15.89
N VAL A 541 -15.43 -12.46 -16.62
CA VAL A 541 -14.21 -11.82 -16.08
C VAL A 541 -14.44 -10.35 -15.71
N ASP A 542 -15.23 -9.62 -16.49
CA ASP A 542 -15.63 -8.24 -16.21
C ASP A 542 -16.48 -8.12 -14.93
N ALA A 543 -17.21 -9.18 -14.55
CA ALA A 543 -18.06 -9.21 -13.35
C ALA A 543 -17.36 -9.74 -12.08
N LEU A 544 -16.13 -10.25 -12.18
CA LEU A 544 -15.38 -10.78 -11.03
C LEU A 544 -14.91 -9.74 -10.00
N PRO A 545 -14.57 -8.48 -10.34
CA PRO A 545 -14.09 -7.51 -9.35
C PRO A 545 -15.02 -7.41 -8.12
N GLY A 546 -14.46 -7.62 -6.93
CA GLY A 546 -15.19 -7.65 -5.66
C GLY A 546 -15.75 -9.02 -5.25
N VAL A 547 -15.83 -9.99 -6.17
CA VAL A 547 -16.36 -11.35 -5.94
C VAL A 547 -15.22 -12.35 -5.67
N ARG A 548 -14.69 -12.32 -4.45
CA ARG A 548 -13.48 -13.07 -4.02
C ARG A 548 -13.60 -14.60 -4.02
N VAL A 549 -14.82 -15.12 -4.20
CA VAL A 549 -15.13 -16.55 -4.14
C VAL A 549 -15.49 -17.15 -5.49
N ALA A 550 -15.58 -16.33 -6.54
CA ALA A 550 -15.88 -16.79 -7.89
C ALA A 550 -14.64 -16.71 -8.78
N VAL A 551 -14.66 -17.53 -9.83
CA VAL A 551 -13.73 -17.52 -10.97
C VAL A 551 -14.57 -17.69 -12.22
N ALA A 552 -14.11 -17.21 -13.37
CA ALA A 552 -14.74 -17.54 -14.64
C ALA A 552 -14.49 -19.04 -14.94
N PRO A 553 -15.52 -19.80 -15.36
CA PRO A 553 -15.36 -21.19 -15.78
C PRO A 553 -14.27 -21.36 -16.85
N HIS A 554 -13.58 -22.49 -16.80
CA HIS A 554 -12.53 -22.87 -17.76
C HIS A 554 -13.13 -23.24 -19.11
N ARG A 555 -14.34 -23.80 -19.09
CA ARG A 555 -15.10 -24.23 -20.27
C ARG A 555 -16.59 -23.91 -20.09
N TYR A 556 -17.25 -23.65 -21.21
CA TYR A 556 -18.68 -23.37 -21.29
C TYR A 556 -19.32 -24.36 -22.27
N VAL A 557 -20.49 -24.88 -21.93
CA VAL A 557 -21.34 -25.70 -22.80
C VAL A 557 -22.73 -25.09 -22.81
N ILE A 558 -23.20 -24.67 -23.99
CA ILE A 558 -24.48 -24.01 -24.17
C ILE A 558 -25.46 -25.00 -24.79
N TYR A 559 -26.59 -25.19 -24.12
CA TYR A 559 -27.69 -26.05 -24.55
C TYR A 559 -28.90 -25.22 -24.98
N ALA A 560 -29.64 -25.71 -25.97
CA ALA A 560 -30.93 -25.14 -26.33
C ALA A 560 -31.99 -25.34 -25.22
N ASP A 561 -32.13 -26.58 -24.72
CA ASP A 561 -33.24 -26.96 -23.83
C ASP A 561 -32.81 -27.66 -22.53
N ALA A 562 -31.98 -28.72 -22.61
CA ALA A 562 -31.54 -29.49 -21.45
C ALA A 562 -30.18 -30.22 -21.68
N PRO A 563 -29.33 -30.36 -20.63
CA PRO A 563 -28.12 -31.18 -20.68
C PRO A 563 -28.42 -32.69 -20.62
N GLY A 564 -27.63 -33.53 -21.32
CA GLY A 564 -27.75 -34.99 -21.29
C GLY A 564 -27.43 -35.72 -22.61
N PRO A 565 -27.53 -37.06 -22.67
CA PRO A 565 -27.35 -37.83 -23.90
C PRO A 565 -28.41 -37.42 -24.95
N GLY A 566 -27.98 -36.90 -26.10
CA GLY A 566 -28.87 -36.35 -27.14
C GLY A 566 -29.17 -34.84 -26.99
N ALA A 567 -28.49 -34.15 -26.08
CA ALA A 567 -28.66 -32.70 -25.89
C ALA A 567 -28.21 -31.89 -27.13
N ASN A 568 -29.00 -30.87 -27.47
CA ASN A 568 -28.69 -29.94 -28.55
C ASN A 568 -27.68 -28.88 -28.05
N VAL A 569 -26.39 -29.19 -28.19
CA VAL A 569 -25.28 -28.28 -27.87
C VAL A 569 -25.17 -27.23 -28.97
N LEU A 570 -25.42 -25.97 -28.61
CA LEU A 570 -25.33 -24.82 -29.50
C LEU A 570 -23.90 -24.31 -29.65
N ALA A 571 -23.12 -24.35 -28.57
CA ALA A 571 -21.72 -23.95 -28.54
C ALA A 571 -20.98 -24.62 -27.39
N GLU A 572 -19.70 -24.93 -27.59
CA GLU A 572 -18.84 -25.50 -26.57
C GLU A 572 -17.38 -25.04 -26.74
N GLY A 573 -16.71 -24.69 -25.65
CA GLY A 573 -15.33 -24.24 -25.66
C GLY A 573 -14.96 -23.34 -24.49
N THR A 574 -13.73 -22.80 -24.51
CA THR A 574 -13.19 -21.99 -23.40
C THR A 574 -13.60 -20.52 -23.44
N GLY A 575 -13.95 -20.00 -24.62
CA GLY A 575 -14.16 -18.55 -24.81
C GLY A 575 -12.90 -17.68 -24.68
N ARG A 576 -11.76 -18.27 -24.28
CA ARG A 576 -10.46 -17.59 -24.21
C ARG A 576 -9.92 -17.38 -25.61
N ALA A 577 -9.11 -16.33 -25.80
CA ALA A 577 -8.29 -16.22 -27.00
C ALA A 577 -7.31 -17.40 -26.98
N VAL A 578 -7.33 -18.23 -28.02
CA VAL A 578 -6.29 -19.25 -28.20
C VAL A 578 -5.03 -18.46 -28.56
N SER A 579 -4.01 -18.52 -27.72
CA SER A 579 -2.72 -17.87 -27.93
C SER A 579 -1.94 -18.50 -29.07
#